data_AF-A0A372JR31-F1
#
_entry.id   AF-A0A372JR31-F1
#
_cell.length_a   1.000
_cell.length_b   1.000
_cell.length_c   1.000
_cell.angle_alpha   90.00
_cell.angle_beta   90.00
_cell.angle_gamma   90.00
#
_symmetry.space_group_name_H-M   'P 1'
#
loop_
_entity.id
_entity.type
_entity.pdbx_description
1 polymer ?
#
loop_
_entity_poly.entity_id
_entity_poly.type
_entity_poly.pdbx_seq_one_letter_code
_entity_poly.pdbx_strand_id
1 'polypeptide(L)'
;MTWALMAYIGQFLVAVIAPAAVYLGKARHPFVRRHAAQGLNMGIAGAAVWAVGGLVSLMFPAILWLLVLFSAVIMGFLVYAARAANRGEFRRVPAVIAWPLIK
;
A
#
# COMPACT_ATOMS: atom_id res chain seq x y z
N MET A 1 -10.67 -14.75 21.61
CA MET A 1 -10.83 -15.18 20.20
C MET A 1 -10.92 -13.98 19.24
N THR A 2 -11.74 -12.97 19.51
CA THR A 2 -11.90 -11.77 18.65
C THR A 2 -10.63 -10.92 18.50
N TRP A 3 -9.81 -10.82 19.55
CA TRP A 3 -8.57 -10.05 19.54
C TRP A 3 -7.47 -10.63 18.62
N ALA A 4 -7.43 -11.96 18.44
CA ALA A 4 -6.47 -12.59 17.54
C ALA A 4 -6.79 -12.23 16.07
N LEU A 5 -8.07 -12.28 15.70
CA LEU A 5 -8.54 -11.83 14.39
C LEU A 5 -8.22 -10.35 14.16
N MET A 6 -8.44 -9.49 15.16
CA MET A 6 -8.09 -8.07 15.09
C MET A 6 -6.58 -7.82 14.95
N ALA A 7 -5.73 -8.66 15.54
CA ALA A 7 -4.28 -8.55 15.36
C ALA A 7 -3.86 -8.86 13.91
N TYR A 8 -4.44 -9.90 13.30
CA TYR A 8 -4.20 -10.24 11.90
C TYR A 8 -4.76 -9.20 10.93
N ILE A 9 -5.97 -8.69 11.18
CA ILE A 9 -6.58 -7.62 10.38
C ILE A 9 -5.84 -6.28 10.57
N GLY A 10 -5.39 -6.00 11.80
CA GLY A 10 -4.64 -4.79 12.15
C GLY A 10 -3.32 -4.68 11.40
N GLN A 11 -2.63 -5.80 11.15
CA GLN A 11 -1.38 -5.83 10.39
C GLN A 11 -1.57 -5.36 8.94
N PHE A 12 -2.74 -5.64 8.34
CA PHE A 12 -3.14 -5.09 7.04
C PHE A 12 -3.51 -3.62 7.10
N LEU A 13 -4.22 -3.21 8.14
CA LEU A 13 -4.63 -1.83 8.33
C LEU A 13 -3.44 -0.89 8.55
N VAL A 14 -2.37 -1.33 9.24
CA VAL A 14 -1.16 -0.52 9.46
C VAL A 14 -0.50 -0.07 8.15
N ALA A 15 -0.56 -0.88 7.08
CA ALA A 15 -0.02 -0.54 5.76
C ALA A 15 -0.77 0.63 5.07
N VAL A 16 -2.05 0.85 5.41
CA VAL A 16 -2.88 1.94 4.90
C VAL A 16 -2.89 3.12 5.86
N ILE A 17 -2.94 2.85 7.17
CA ILE A 17 -3.05 3.85 8.22
C ILE A 17 -1.81 4.75 8.26
N ALA A 18 -0.60 4.20 8.10
CA ALA A 18 0.62 5.01 8.11
C ALA A 18 0.64 6.08 6.97
N PRO A 19 0.43 5.74 5.69
CA PRO A 19 0.36 6.74 4.63
C PRO A 19 -0.90 7.63 4.72
N ALA A 20 -2.04 7.12 5.19
CA ALA A 20 -3.25 7.93 5.41
C ALA A 20 -3.05 9.00 6.49
N ALA A 21 -2.39 8.65 7.60
CA ALA A 21 -2.03 9.58 8.67
C ALA A 21 -1.08 10.67 8.18
N VAL A 22 -0.12 10.32 7.31
CA VAL A 22 0.81 11.31 6.70
C VAL A 22 0.08 12.22 5.70
N TYR A 23 -0.80 11.66 4.87
CA TYR A 23 -1.60 12.42 3.91
C TYR A 23 -2.53 13.42 4.60
N LEU A 24 -3.19 13.02 5.69
CA LEU A 24 -4.09 13.89 6.44
C LEU A 24 -3.36 14.89 7.35
N GLY A 25 -2.18 14.53 7.86
CA GLY A 25 -1.47 15.34 8.86
C GLY A 25 -0.42 16.34 8.33
N LYS A 26 0.27 16.04 7.22
CA LYS A 26 1.43 16.83 6.75
C LYS A 26 1.40 17.26 5.28
N ALA A 27 0.28 17.11 4.57
CA ALA A 27 0.16 17.43 3.14
C ALA A 27 0.15 18.94 2.77
N ARG A 28 0.61 19.84 3.66
CA ARG A 28 0.60 21.30 3.41
C ARG A 28 1.51 21.72 2.26
N HIS A 29 2.60 20.99 1.99
CA HIS A 29 3.50 21.27 0.87
C HIS A 29 3.15 20.39 -0.35
N PRO A 30 3.03 20.95 -1.58
CA PRO A 30 2.62 20.19 -2.77
C PRO A 30 3.49 18.96 -3.08
N PHE A 31 4.78 19.02 -2.77
CA PHE A 31 5.69 17.88 -2.93
C PHE A 31 5.35 16.73 -1.97
N VAL A 32 5.07 17.04 -0.71
CA VAL A 32 4.70 16.06 0.31
C VAL A 32 3.34 15.46 -0.01
N ARG A 33 2.39 16.27 -0.48
CA ARG A 33 1.06 15.82 -0.88
C ARG A 33 1.10 14.77 -2.00
N ARG A 34 1.90 15.00 -3.06
CA ARG A 34 2.01 14.04 -4.18
C ARG A 34 2.63 12.71 -3.77
N HIS A 35 3.67 12.73 -2.93
CA HIS A 35 4.29 11.50 -2.42
C HIS A 35 3.37 10.76 -1.46
N ALA A 36 2.65 11.49 -0.59
CA ALA A 36 1.67 10.91 0.31
C ALA A 36 0.48 10.32 -0.45
N ALA A 37 -0.03 10.98 -1.49
CA ALA A 37 -1.10 10.46 -2.34
C ALA A 37 -0.69 9.17 -3.05
N GLN A 38 0.51 9.14 -3.64
CA GLN A 38 1.03 7.93 -4.28
C GLN A 38 1.23 6.78 -3.28
N GLY A 39 1.81 7.05 -2.11
CA GLY A 39 1.97 6.05 -1.05
C GLY A 39 0.64 5.53 -0.52
N LEU A 40 -0.37 6.41 -0.39
CA LEU A 40 -1.71 6.03 0.03
C LEU A 40 -2.42 5.17 -1.02
N ASN A 41 -2.31 5.54 -2.30
CA ASN A 41 -2.83 4.75 -3.41
C ASN A 41 -2.23 3.34 -3.46
N MET A 42 -0.92 3.20 -3.22
CA MET A 42 -0.26 1.89 -3.09
C MET A 42 -0.74 1.11 -1.88
N GLY A 43 -0.87 1.78 -0.73
CA GLY A 43 -1.36 1.15 0.50
C GLY A 43 -2.77 0.60 0.32
N ILE A 44 -3.68 1.39 -0.26
CA ILE A 44 -5.05 0.98 -0.55
C ILE A 44 -5.08 -0.20 -1.53
N ALA A 45 -4.31 -0.13 -2.62
CA ALA A 45 -4.19 -1.24 -3.57
C ALA A 45 -3.69 -2.53 -2.89
N GLY A 46 -2.63 -2.42 -2.07
CA GLY A 46 -2.10 -3.52 -1.28
C GLY A 46 -3.12 -4.15 -0.34
N ALA A 47 -3.83 -3.33 0.43
CA ALA A 47 -4.83 -3.81 1.37
C ALA A 47 -6.02 -4.48 0.68
N ALA A 48 -6.51 -3.90 -0.43
CA ALA A 48 -7.60 -4.49 -1.20
C ALA A 48 -7.21 -5.83 -1.83
N VAL A 49 -6.02 -5.92 -2.44
CA VAL A 49 -5.52 -7.17 -3.03
C VAL A 49 -5.39 -8.26 -1.99
N TRP A 50 -4.89 -7.95 -0.80
CA TRP A 50 -4.79 -8.94 0.28
C TRP A 50 -6.13 -9.28 0.93
N ALA A 51 -7.06 -8.33 1.07
CA ALA A 51 -8.38 -8.62 1.59
C ALA A 51 -9.15 -9.56 0.65
N VAL A 52 -9.21 -9.23 -0.64
CA VAL A 52 -9.91 -10.04 -1.65
C VAL A 52 -9.17 -11.36 -1.89
N GLY A 53 -7.86 -11.31 -2.09
CA GLY A 53 -7.05 -12.51 -2.32
C GLY A 53 -7.02 -13.44 -1.12
N GLY A 54 -7.03 -12.89 0.10
CA GLY A 54 -7.15 -13.66 1.34
C GLY A 54 -8.46 -14.45 1.38
N LEU A 55 -9.58 -13.83 0.99
CA LEU A 55 -10.87 -14.52 0.89
C LEU A 55 -10.87 -15.61 -0.18
N VAL A 56 -10.32 -15.32 -1.36
CA VAL A 56 -10.21 -16.30 -2.46
C VAL A 56 -9.30 -17.47 -2.07
N SER A 57 -8.28 -17.24 -1.23
CA SER A 57 -7.35 -18.28 -0.81
C SER A 57 -8.00 -19.39 0.02
N LEU A 58 -9.15 -19.12 0.65
CA LEU A 58 -9.94 -20.12 1.36
C LEU A 58 -10.42 -21.25 0.45
N MET A 59 -10.64 -20.95 -0.84
CA MET A 59 -11.03 -21.93 -1.86
C MET A 59 -9.83 -22.36 -2.72
N PHE A 60 -8.88 -21.46 -2.95
CA PHE A 60 -7.73 -21.67 -3.83
C PHE A 60 -6.41 -21.27 -3.13
N PRO A 61 -5.82 -22.14 -2.29
CA PRO A 61 -4.67 -21.78 -1.47
C PRO A 61 -3.42 -21.40 -2.29
N ALA A 62 -3.31 -21.88 -3.54
CA ALA A 62 -2.23 -21.51 -4.45
C ALA A 62 -2.15 -19.99 -4.72
N ILE A 63 -3.24 -19.23 -4.54
CA ILE A 63 -3.26 -17.77 -4.74
C ILE A 63 -2.36 -17.03 -3.73
N LEU A 64 -2.02 -17.65 -2.60
CA LEU A 64 -1.12 -17.05 -1.61
C LEU A 64 0.26 -16.75 -2.21
N TRP A 65 0.77 -17.61 -3.12
CA TRP A 65 2.04 -17.35 -3.82
C TRP A 65 1.97 -16.09 -4.69
N LEU A 66 0.82 -15.85 -5.34
CA LEU A 66 0.58 -14.65 -6.12
C LEU A 66 0.52 -13.40 -5.24
N LEU A 67 -0.11 -13.48 -4.06
CA LEU A 67 -0.16 -12.37 -3.10
C LEU A 67 1.22 -12.02 -2.53
N VAL A 68 2.04 -13.03 -2.25
CA VAL A 68 3.43 -12.83 -1.82
C VAL A 68 4.24 -12.17 -2.92
N LEU A 69 4.13 -12.64 -4.17
CA LEU A 69 4.79 -12.02 -5.32
C LEU A 69 4.37 -10.56 -5.51
N PHE A 70 3.07 -10.28 -5.44
CA PHE A 70 2.54 -8.93 -5.53
C PHE A 70 3.09 -8.01 -4.42
N SER A 71 3.20 -8.53 -3.20
CA SER A 71 3.77 -7.78 -2.06
C SER A 71 5.25 -7.45 -2.27
N ALA A 72 6.04 -8.40 -2.81
CA ALA A 72 7.43 -8.16 -3.17
C ALA A 72 7.57 -7.06 -4.22
N VAL A 73 6.67 -7.04 -5.22
CA VAL A 73 6.63 -5.99 -6.25
C VAL A 73 6.27 -4.62 -5.65
N ILE A 74 5.24 -4.55 -4.80
CA ILE A 74 4.89 -3.32 -4.05
C ILE A 74 6.11 -2.81 -3.28
N MET A 75 6.80 -3.69 -2.56
CA MET A 75 7.96 -3.31 -1.74
C MET A 75 9.09 -2.73 -2.61
N GLY A 76 9.36 -3.34 -3.77
CA GLY A 76 10.32 -2.81 -4.73
C GLY A 76 9.97 -1.39 -5.21
N PHE A 77 8.70 -1.14 -5.51
CA PHE A 77 8.23 0.18 -5.91
C PHE A 77 8.21 1.20 -4.76
N LEU A 78 7.92 0.77 -3.52
CA LEU A 78 8.02 1.62 -2.34
C LEU A 78 9.46 2.08 -2.12
N VAL A 79 10.43 1.18 -2.19
CA VAL A 79 11.87 1.53 -2.07
C VAL A 79 12.29 2.44 -3.23
N TYR A 80 11.85 2.16 -4.45
CA TYR A 80 12.12 3.00 -5.61
C TYR A 80 11.57 4.43 -5.45
N ALA A 81 10.31 4.56 -5.02
CA ALA A 81 9.66 5.84 -4.78
C ALA A 81 10.28 6.59 -3.59
N ALA A 82 10.63 5.90 -2.51
CA ALA A 82 11.30 6.48 -1.34
C ALA A 82 12.69 7.03 -1.70
N ARG A 83 13.48 6.29 -2.49
CA ARG A 83 14.78 6.79 -2.99
C ARG A 83 14.62 8.03 -3.88
N ALA A 84 13.54 8.14 -4.65
CA ALA A 84 13.26 9.34 -5.43
C ALA A 84 12.88 10.53 -4.55
N ALA A 85 12.01 10.31 -3.56
CA ALA A 85 11.62 11.32 -2.58
C ALA A 85 12.84 11.91 -1.85
N ASN A 86 13.80 11.07 -1.45
CA ASN A 86 15.05 11.51 -0.81
C ASN A 86 15.94 12.38 -1.71
N ARG A 87 15.84 12.25 -3.04
CA ARG A 87 16.54 13.11 -4.01
C ARG A 87 15.77 14.38 -4.38
N GLY A 88 14.60 14.61 -3.79
CA GLY A 88 13.72 15.71 -4.21
C GLY A 88 13.02 15.46 -5.56
N GLU A 89 13.05 14.23 -6.07
CA GLU A 89 12.45 13.86 -7.35
C GLU A 89 11.12 13.13 -7.13
N PHE A 90 10.11 13.42 -7.93
CA PHE A 90 8.86 12.67 -7.93
C PHE A 90 8.86 11.63 -9.06
N ARG A 91 8.82 10.34 -8.71
CA ARG A 91 8.71 9.25 -9.69
C ARG A 91 7.39 8.54 -9.55
N ARG A 92 6.62 8.53 -10.65
CA ARG A 92 5.33 7.85 -10.72
C ARG A 92 5.53 6.35 -10.74
N VAL A 93 4.77 5.66 -9.90
CA VAL A 93 4.68 4.20 -9.92
C VAL A 93 3.54 3.76 -10.84
N PRO A 94 3.64 2.60 -11.50
CA PRO A 94 2.60 2.10 -12.39
C PRO A 94 1.23 2.04 -11.71
N ALA A 95 0.18 2.34 -12.48
CA ALA A 95 -1.19 2.41 -11.98
C ALA A 95 -1.72 1.08 -11.43
N VAL A 96 -1.16 -0.06 -11.86
CA VAL A 96 -1.50 -1.40 -11.32
C VAL A 96 -1.10 -1.55 -9.85
N ILE A 97 -0.06 -0.83 -9.43
CA ILE A 97 0.52 -0.87 -8.09
C ILE A 97 0.03 0.29 -7.23
N ALA A 98 -0.05 1.49 -7.81
CA ALA A 98 -0.60 2.68 -7.18
C ALA A 98 -1.91 3.05 -7.89
N TRP A 99 -3.03 2.49 -7.42
CA TRP A 99 -4.33 2.76 -8.03
C TRP A 99 -4.64 4.26 -8.01
N PRO A 100 -5.08 4.88 -9.12
CA PRO A 100 -5.22 6.34 -9.24
C PRO A 100 -6.48 6.85 -8.53
N LEU A 101 -6.62 6.58 -7.24
CA LEU A 101 -7.75 6.97 -6.41
C LEU A 101 -7.62 8.43 -5.96
N ILE A 102 -6.41 8.85 -5.59
CA ILE A 102 -6.13 10.17 -5.02
C ILE A 102 -5.04 10.87 -5.85
N LYS A 103 -5.19 12.19 -6.08
CA LYS A 103 -4.31 13.03 -6.92
C LYS A 103 -3.43 13.97 -6.09
#